data_AF-A0A6M1Y5M2-F1
#
_entry.id   AF-A0A6M1Y5M2-F1
#
_cell.length_a   1.000
_cell.length_b   1.000
_cell.length_c   1.000
_cell.angle_alpha   90.00
_cell.angle_beta   90.00
_cell.angle_gamma   90.00
#
_symmetry.space_group_name_H-M   'P 1'
#
loop_
_entity.id
_entity.type
_entity.pdbx_description
1 polymer ?
#
loop_
_entity_poly.entity_id
_entity_poly.type
_entity_poly.pdbx_seq_one_letter_code
_entity_poly.pdbx_strand_id
1 'polypeptide(L)'
;MSATLPLPKFPNLKLEREIEGRVCGVDEAGCAPLAGPVVAAAVLLPSGARPRQLRGLNDSKLLSAAERERLFTAIQRVGGVAVGMATVAEIDQLNIFHADMLAMQRAVEALGEVPDLALVDGRGTPALRCRVRTVIKGDRRSLSIAAASVVAKVVRDRLMHTLAEDYPDYGWQTNVGYGTDTHYLGLLRKGPTEHHRRSFAPLNTLFSSDDRSLRAFRFRAMRGRPDLSGLRLLQLRQDLHAVFDGGDHHLGVLKNLRGRWTFQAIGYDDEGRLLKGGGPCAGCHGLRLAGPDGMVLAELLVAGLS
;
A
#
# COMPACT_ATOMS: atom_id res chain seq x y z
N MET A 1 27.84 19.57 -0.11
CA MET A 1 26.38 19.79 -0.14
C MET A 1 25.97 19.95 -1.59
N SER A 2 25.42 18.90 -2.23
CA SER A 2 24.97 19.01 -3.63
C SER A 2 23.64 19.75 -3.65
N ALA A 3 23.61 20.94 -4.24
CA ALA A 3 22.36 21.67 -4.47
C ALA A 3 21.47 20.78 -5.35
N THR A 4 20.34 20.33 -4.80
CA THR A 4 19.42 19.45 -5.54
C THR A 4 18.85 20.24 -6.70
N LEU A 5 19.31 19.98 -7.92
CA LEU A 5 18.80 20.62 -9.13
C LEU A 5 17.26 20.55 -9.16
N PRO A 6 16.57 21.63 -9.55
CA PRO A 6 15.12 21.66 -9.61
C PRO A 6 14.61 20.49 -10.46
N LEU A 7 13.45 19.94 -10.08
CA LEU A 7 12.82 18.87 -10.85
C LEU A 7 12.37 19.43 -12.21
N PRO A 8 12.64 18.73 -13.32
CA PRO A 8 12.14 19.16 -14.60
C PRO A 8 10.60 19.06 -14.63
N LYS A 9 9.96 19.82 -15.52
CA LYS A 9 8.50 19.79 -15.70
C LYS A 9 8.01 18.38 -16.12
N PHE A 10 8.80 17.69 -16.93
CA PHE A 10 8.57 16.32 -17.37
C PHE A 10 9.89 15.53 -17.35
N PRO A 11 9.84 14.21 -17.12
CA PRO A 11 11.00 13.36 -17.29
C PRO A 11 11.52 13.42 -18.73
N ASN A 12 12.84 13.33 -18.89
CA ASN A 12 13.52 13.47 -20.17
C ASN A 12 14.74 12.53 -20.25
N LEU A 13 15.42 12.52 -21.39
CA LEU A 13 16.52 11.61 -21.69
C LEU A 13 17.91 12.15 -21.26
N LYS A 14 17.99 13.17 -20.39
CA LYS A 14 19.28 13.77 -20.04
C LYS A 14 20.23 12.76 -19.40
N LEU A 15 19.73 11.95 -18.47
CA LEU A 15 20.54 10.98 -17.73
C LEU A 15 20.94 9.79 -18.60
N GLU A 16 20.01 9.33 -19.45
CA GLU A 16 20.22 8.24 -20.41
C GLU A 16 21.30 8.57 -21.44
N ARG A 17 21.50 9.86 -21.74
CA ARG A 17 22.50 10.36 -22.69
C ARG A 17 23.86 10.68 -22.07
N GLU A 18 24.03 10.53 -20.75
CA GLU A 18 25.32 10.79 -20.10
C GLU A 18 26.37 9.71 -20.41
N ILE A 19 25.96 8.57 -20.97
CA ILE A 19 26.86 7.52 -21.45
C ILE A 19 26.49 7.09 -22.87
N GLU A 20 27.47 6.56 -23.59
CA GLU A 20 27.22 5.75 -24.78
C GLU A 20 26.93 4.30 -24.33
N GLY A 21 25.85 3.71 -24.85
CA GLY A 21 25.44 2.34 -24.54
C GLY A 21 23.95 2.18 -24.22
N ARG A 22 23.58 0.96 -23.80
CA ARG A 22 22.22 0.59 -23.39
C ARG A 22 21.98 1.03 -21.96
N VAL A 23 21.05 1.96 -21.76
CA VAL A 23 20.63 2.45 -20.45
C VAL A 23 19.22 1.97 -20.15
N CYS A 24 19.03 1.21 -19.08
CA CYS A 24 17.70 0.87 -18.59
C CYS A 24 17.30 1.76 -17.42
N GLY A 25 16.02 2.10 -17.35
CA GLY A 25 15.40 2.67 -16.16
C GLY A 25 14.74 1.58 -15.33
N VAL A 26 14.80 1.71 -14.00
CA VAL A 26 14.29 0.73 -13.05
C VAL A 26 13.52 1.45 -11.95
N ASP A 27 12.33 0.95 -11.64
CA ASP A 27 11.45 1.48 -10.59
C ASP A 27 10.52 0.36 -10.08
N GLU A 28 9.96 0.55 -8.90
CA GLU A 28 9.11 -0.39 -8.21
C GLU A 28 7.68 0.10 -7.95
N ALA A 29 6.80 -0.85 -7.66
CA ALA A 29 5.48 -0.60 -7.13
C ALA A 29 5.17 -1.61 -6.02
N GLY A 30 4.56 -1.11 -4.94
CA GLY A 30 4.02 -1.97 -3.89
C GLY A 30 4.85 -2.11 -2.64
N CYS A 31 5.72 -1.16 -2.29
CA CYS A 31 6.47 -1.25 -1.03
C CYS A 31 5.61 -1.07 0.23
N ALA A 32 4.61 -0.17 0.21
CA ALA A 32 3.80 0.17 1.38
C ALA A 32 2.52 -0.67 1.67
N PRO A 33 1.86 -1.30 0.67
CA PRO A 33 0.68 -2.14 0.89
C PRO A 33 0.85 -3.23 1.96
N LEU A 34 -0.25 -3.59 2.63
CA LEU A 34 -0.30 -4.69 3.60
C LEU A 34 -0.38 -6.05 2.91
N ALA A 35 -0.78 -6.08 1.63
CA ALA A 35 -0.96 -7.30 0.87
C ALA A 35 -0.39 -7.22 -0.56
N GLY A 36 -0.08 -8.39 -1.10
CA GLY A 36 0.45 -8.60 -2.43
C GLY A 36 1.98 -8.46 -2.52
N PRO A 37 2.56 -8.78 -3.68
CA PRO A 37 4.00 -8.70 -3.92
C PRO A 37 4.48 -7.25 -4.05
N VAL A 38 5.81 -7.08 -4.05
CA VAL A 38 6.47 -5.92 -4.65
C VAL A 38 6.86 -6.29 -6.08
N VAL A 39 6.59 -5.39 -7.02
CA VAL A 39 6.83 -5.59 -8.44
C VAL A 39 7.75 -4.47 -8.91
N ALA A 40 8.83 -4.83 -9.59
CA ALA A 40 9.71 -3.88 -10.25
C ALA A 40 9.69 -4.10 -11.75
N ALA A 41 9.99 -3.04 -12.51
CA ALA A 41 10.16 -3.13 -13.94
C ALA A 41 11.51 -2.55 -14.35
N ALA A 42 12.08 -3.10 -15.42
CA ALA A 42 13.24 -2.55 -16.10
C ALA A 42 12.84 -2.21 -17.53
N VAL A 43 13.15 -1.00 -17.99
CA VAL A 43 12.78 -0.51 -19.32
C VAL A 43 13.98 0.05 -20.06
N LEU A 44 14.28 -0.55 -21.22
CA LEU A 44 15.23 -0.07 -22.21
C LEU A 44 14.49 0.72 -23.28
N LEU A 45 14.68 2.03 -23.32
CA LEU A 45 14.13 2.87 -24.39
C LEU A 45 15.11 2.99 -25.57
N PRO A 46 14.62 3.16 -26.81
CA PRO A 46 15.50 3.40 -27.95
C PRO A 46 16.41 4.60 -27.73
N SER A 47 17.66 4.46 -28.18
CA SER A 47 18.63 5.55 -28.19
C SER A 47 18.14 6.71 -29.07
N GLY A 48 18.48 7.95 -28.69
CA GLY A 48 18.17 9.14 -29.46
C GLY A 48 17.07 9.98 -28.83
N ALA A 49 15.97 10.23 -29.54
CA ALA A 49 14.89 11.14 -29.14
C ALA A 49 13.75 10.43 -28.41
N ARG A 50 12.99 11.18 -27.59
CA ARG A 50 11.79 10.68 -26.92
C ARG A 50 10.79 10.13 -27.95
N PRO A 51 10.41 8.85 -27.88
CA PRO A 51 9.38 8.30 -28.77
C PRO A 51 8.08 9.08 -28.65
N ARG A 52 7.46 9.45 -29.78
CA ARG A 52 6.22 10.25 -29.82
C ARG A 52 5.07 9.58 -29.08
N GLN A 53 5.04 8.26 -29.06
CA GLN A 53 4.07 7.40 -28.39
C GLN A 53 4.08 7.60 -26.87
N LEU A 54 5.23 7.99 -26.29
CA LEU A 54 5.40 8.25 -24.86
C LEU A 54 5.07 9.70 -24.47
N ARG A 55 4.36 10.45 -25.32
CA ARG A 55 3.84 11.77 -24.96
C ARG A 55 2.98 11.68 -23.69
N GLY A 56 3.20 12.59 -22.75
CA GLY A 56 2.50 12.64 -21.47
C GLY A 56 3.08 11.73 -20.38
N LEU A 57 4.06 10.87 -20.70
CA LEU A 57 4.76 10.06 -19.69
C LEU A 57 5.35 10.96 -18.58
N ASN A 58 5.05 10.58 -17.35
CA ASN A 58 5.41 11.22 -16.09
C ASN A 58 5.40 10.16 -14.97
N ASP A 59 5.67 10.57 -13.73
CA ASP A 59 5.46 9.76 -12.51
C ASP A 59 4.07 9.09 -12.56
N SER A 60 4.05 7.76 -12.39
CA SER A 60 2.83 6.94 -12.47
C SER A 60 1.71 7.37 -11.52
N LYS A 61 2.06 8.01 -10.40
CA LYS A 61 1.12 8.54 -9.40
C LYS A 61 0.45 9.83 -9.87
N LEU A 62 1.04 10.54 -10.83
CA LEU A 62 0.47 11.74 -11.44
C LEU A 62 -0.40 11.45 -12.67
N LEU A 63 -0.51 10.19 -13.07
CA LEU A 63 -1.28 9.74 -14.24
C LEU A 63 -2.60 9.11 -13.79
N SER A 64 -3.65 9.28 -14.59
CA SER A 64 -4.88 8.50 -14.43
C SER A 64 -4.65 7.02 -14.77
N ALA A 65 -5.54 6.13 -14.33
CA ALA A 65 -5.47 4.70 -14.66
C ALA A 65 -5.52 4.46 -16.18
N ALA A 66 -6.40 5.17 -16.90
CA ALA A 66 -6.51 5.08 -18.35
C ALA A 66 -5.23 5.55 -19.06
N GLU A 67 -4.60 6.63 -18.58
CA GLU A 67 -3.33 7.09 -19.13
C GLU A 67 -2.18 6.12 -18.86
N ARG A 68 -2.13 5.51 -17.66
CA ARG A 68 -1.15 4.46 -17.35
C ARG A 68 -1.31 3.27 -18.28
N GLU A 69 -2.53 2.80 -18.54
CA GLU A 69 -2.79 1.67 -19.44
C GLU A 69 -2.40 1.97 -20.90
N ARG A 70 -2.73 3.17 -21.38
CA ARG A 70 -2.28 3.65 -22.69
C ARG A 70 -0.75 3.68 -22.78
N LEU A 71 -0.09 4.23 -21.77
CA LEU A 71 1.36 4.36 -21.72
C LEU A 71 2.05 3.01 -21.55
N PHE A 72 1.51 2.09 -20.75
CA PHE A 72 1.96 0.71 -20.65
C PHE A 72 2.03 0.06 -22.03
N THR A 73 0.92 0.10 -22.78
CA THR A 73 0.86 -0.43 -24.15
C THR A 73 1.87 0.25 -25.08
N ALA A 74 2.05 1.56 -24.94
CA ALA A 74 3.04 2.30 -25.73
C ALA A 74 4.48 1.89 -25.39
N ILE A 75 4.82 1.73 -24.11
CA ILE A 75 6.15 1.34 -23.61
C ILE A 75 6.53 -0.05 -24.14
N GLN A 76 5.61 -1.02 -24.04
CA GLN A 76 5.78 -2.38 -24.57
C GLN A 76 6.11 -2.41 -26.07
N ARG A 77 5.64 -1.42 -26.84
CA ARG A 77 5.84 -1.35 -28.30
C ARG A 77 7.14 -0.66 -28.71
N VAL A 78 7.70 0.18 -27.85
CA VAL A 78 8.84 1.03 -28.22
C VAL A 78 10.17 0.56 -27.63
N GLY A 79 10.16 -0.21 -26.54
CA GLY A 79 11.38 -0.56 -25.82
C GLY A 79 11.39 -1.99 -25.32
N GLY A 80 12.57 -2.43 -24.88
CA GLY A 80 12.71 -3.67 -24.12
C GLY A 80 12.12 -3.47 -22.72
N VAL A 81 11.26 -4.39 -22.30
CA VAL A 81 10.60 -4.32 -20.99
C VAL A 81 10.69 -5.68 -20.33
N ALA A 82 11.07 -5.66 -19.06
CA ALA A 82 11.05 -6.83 -18.22
C ALA A 82 10.49 -6.47 -16.84
N VAL A 83 9.96 -7.49 -16.17
CA VAL A 83 9.31 -7.36 -14.86
C VAL A 83 9.92 -8.39 -13.93
N GLY A 84 10.22 -7.95 -12.71
CA GLY A 84 10.63 -8.80 -11.60
C GLY A 84 9.69 -8.60 -10.43
N MET A 85 9.56 -9.62 -9.59
CA MET A 85 8.72 -9.55 -8.39
C MET A 85 9.41 -10.21 -7.22
N ALA A 86 9.10 -9.76 -6.02
CA ALA A 86 9.34 -10.49 -4.78
C ALA A 86 7.99 -10.78 -4.10
N THR A 87 7.82 -12.04 -3.76
CA THR A 87 6.60 -12.59 -3.15
C THR A 87 6.40 -12.09 -1.73
N VAL A 88 5.21 -12.31 -1.18
CA VAL A 88 4.92 -11.98 0.23
C VAL A 88 5.83 -12.76 1.18
N ALA A 89 6.10 -14.04 0.90
CA ALA A 89 7.04 -14.85 1.67
C ALA A 89 8.46 -14.26 1.67
N GLU A 90 8.94 -13.79 0.52
CA GLU A 90 10.24 -13.14 0.42
C GLU A 90 10.27 -11.78 1.13
N ILE A 91 9.18 -11.01 1.08
CA ILE A 91 9.05 -9.76 1.84
C ILE A 91 9.16 -10.03 3.34
N ASP A 92 8.43 -11.03 3.83
CA ASP A 92 8.45 -11.40 5.25
C ASP A 92 9.81 -11.94 5.69
N GLN A 93 10.53 -12.67 4.81
CA GLN A 93 11.86 -13.21 5.10
C GLN A 93 12.98 -12.16 5.01
N LEU A 94 12.96 -11.33 3.97
CA LEU A 94 14.06 -10.42 3.63
C LEU A 94 13.88 -9.02 4.20
N ASN A 95 12.69 -8.67 4.68
CA ASN A 95 12.17 -7.31 4.82
C ASN A 95 11.91 -6.61 3.47
N ILE A 96 11.12 -5.54 3.52
CA ILE A 96 10.65 -4.85 2.32
C ILE A 96 11.78 -4.22 1.49
N PHE A 97 12.83 -3.71 2.12
CA PHE A 97 13.92 -3.06 1.41
C PHE A 97 14.71 -4.07 0.57
N HIS A 98 15.05 -5.24 1.13
CA HIS A 98 15.78 -6.26 0.38
C HIS A 98 14.91 -7.01 -0.62
N ALA A 99 13.62 -7.23 -0.32
CA ALA A 99 12.67 -7.80 -1.28
C ALA A 99 12.47 -6.87 -2.49
N ASP A 100 12.44 -5.56 -2.28
CA ASP A 100 12.42 -4.57 -3.35
C ASP A 100 13.70 -4.63 -4.22
N MET A 101 14.88 -4.66 -3.59
CA MET A 101 16.16 -4.84 -4.32
C MET A 101 16.16 -6.14 -5.15
N LEU A 102 15.61 -7.23 -4.61
CA LEU A 102 15.49 -8.51 -5.29
C LEU A 102 14.54 -8.44 -6.49
N ALA A 103 13.38 -7.76 -6.34
CA ALA A 103 12.45 -7.55 -7.44
C ALA A 103 13.11 -6.75 -8.58
N MET A 104 13.84 -5.67 -8.25
CA MET A 104 14.60 -4.89 -9.23
C MET A 104 15.68 -5.70 -9.92
N GLN A 105 16.43 -6.52 -9.16
CA GLN A 105 17.43 -7.42 -9.72
C GLN A 105 16.81 -8.37 -10.75
N ARG A 106 15.71 -9.03 -10.38
CA ARG A 106 14.96 -9.93 -11.28
C ARG A 106 14.46 -9.21 -12.53
N ALA A 107 13.98 -7.98 -12.40
CA ALA A 107 13.50 -7.20 -13.52
C ALA A 107 14.61 -6.93 -14.54
N VAL A 108 15.80 -6.54 -14.08
CA VAL A 108 16.95 -6.28 -14.96
C VAL A 108 17.49 -7.57 -15.58
N GLU A 109 17.60 -8.66 -14.80
CA GLU A 109 18.05 -9.96 -15.31
C GLU A 109 17.11 -10.53 -16.38
N ALA A 110 15.81 -10.25 -16.27
CA ALA A 110 14.79 -10.69 -17.23
C ALA A 110 14.74 -9.89 -18.54
N LEU A 111 15.56 -8.83 -18.70
CA LEU A 111 15.66 -8.10 -19.98
C LEU A 111 16.24 -8.97 -21.11
N GLY A 112 16.91 -10.08 -20.79
CA GLY A 112 17.55 -10.97 -21.77
C GLY A 112 18.91 -10.46 -22.28
N GLU A 113 19.24 -9.21 -21.98
CA GLU A 113 20.54 -8.59 -22.27
C GLU A 113 21.01 -7.75 -21.07
N VAL A 114 22.32 -7.72 -20.84
CA VAL A 114 22.90 -6.92 -19.76
C VAL A 114 23.05 -5.47 -20.23
N PRO A 115 22.36 -4.49 -19.61
CA PRO A 115 22.53 -3.08 -19.96
C PRO A 115 23.92 -2.57 -19.52
N ASP A 116 24.38 -1.46 -20.10
CA ASP A 116 25.65 -0.83 -19.71
C ASP A 116 25.52 0.02 -18.43
N LEU A 117 24.29 0.49 -18.16
CA LEU A 117 23.91 1.25 -16.97
C LEU A 117 22.43 1.03 -16.63
N ALA A 118 22.15 0.76 -15.35
CA ALA A 118 20.83 0.84 -14.76
C ALA A 118 20.65 2.16 -13.99
N LEU A 119 19.69 2.98 -14.42
CA LEU A 119 19.20 4.13 -13.67
C LEU A 119 18.06 3.64 -12.76
N VAL A 120 18.25 3.71 -11.43
CA VAL A 120 17.32 3.13 -10.45
C VAL A 120 16.65 4.26 -9.65
N ASP A 121 15.33 4.25 -9.48
CA ASP A 121 14.67 5.24 -8.61
C ASP A 121 15.13 5.13 -7.15
N GLY A 122 15.17 6.28 -6.48
CA GLY A 122 15.46 6.34 -5.05
C GLY A 122 16.95 6.21 -4.72
N ARG A 123 17.25 5.40 -3.70
CA ARG A 123 18.57 5.27 -3.06
C ARG A 123 19.09 3.83 -3.00
N GLY A 124 18.24 2.86 -3.32
CA GLY A 124 18.60 1.46 -3.30
C GLY A 124 19.52 1.10 -4.46
N THR A 125 20.55 0.31 -4.19
CA THR A 125 21.49 -0.15 -5.21
C THR A 125 21.35 -1.67 -5.34
N PRO A 126 20.46 -2.18 -6.22
CA PRO A 126 20.32 -3.63 -6.43
C PRO A 126 21.64 -4.22 -6.94
N ALA A 127 21.88 -5.49 -6.60
CA ALA A 127 23.08 -6.22 -7.02
C ALA A 127 22.95 -6.65 -8.49
N LEU A 128 23.37 -5.78 -9.41
CA LEU A 128 23.26 -5.99 -10.84
C LEU A 128 24.62 -6.31 -11.48
N ARG A 129 24.59 -7.02 -12.62
CA ARG A 129 25.78 -7.31 -13.44
C ARG A 129 26.27 -6.12 -14.30
N CYS A 130 25.63 -4.97 -14.14
CA CYS A 130 25.93 -3.74 -14.85
C CYS A 130 26.24 -2.60 -13.86
N ARG A 131 26.67 -1.45 -14.39
CA ARG A 131 26.80 -0.24 -13.56
C ARG A 131 25.42 0.18 -13.07
N VAL A 132 25.35 0.63 -11.82
CA VAL A 132 24.11 1.13 -11.22
C VAL A 132 24.27 2.58 -10.83
N ARG A 133 23.27 3.40 -11.13
CA ARG A 133 23.17 4.77 -10.65
C ARG A 133 21.78 5.00 -10.08
N THR A 134 21.74 5.30 -8.79
CA THR A 134 20.51 5.66 -8.08
C THR A 134 20.15 7.12 -8.34
N VAL A 135 18.87 7.41 -8.58
CA VAL A 135 18.37 8.74 -8.91
C VAL A 135 17.20 9.06 -8.00
N ILE A 136 17.39 9.99 -7.06
CA ILE A 136 16.31 10.45 -6.19
C ILE A 136 15.22 11.16 -7.01
N LYS A 137 13.98 10.65 -6.94
CA LYS A 137 12.84 11.08 -7.78
C LYS A 137 13.15 10.89 -9.27
N GLY A 138 13.72 9.74 -9.59
CA GLY A 138 14.11 9.29 -10.91
C GLY A 138 12.92 9.23 -11.86
N ASP A 139 11.76 8.80 -11.40
CA ASP A 139 10.47 8.82 -12.12
C ASP A 139 10.09 10.21 -12.67
N ARG A 140 10.56 11.27 -12.03
CA ARG A 140 10.37 12.66 -12.44
C ARG A 140 11.56 13.26 -13.19
N ARG A 141 12.69 12.55 -13.31
CA ARG A 141 13.93 13.06 -13.92
C ARG A 141 14.30 12.31 -15.19
N SER A 142 14.26 10.99 -15.15
CA SER A 142 14.62 10.05 -16.20
C SER A 142 13.36 9.54 -16.91
N LEU A 143 13.38 9.55 -18.25
CA LEU A 143 12.27 9.03 -19.04
C LEU A 143 12.15 7.50 -18.92
N SER A 144 13.28 6.80 -18.84
CA SER A 144 13.31 5.35 -18.68
C SER A 144 12.83 4.91 -17.29
N ILE A 145 13.21 5.60 -16.21
CA ILE A 145 12.66 5.34 -14.87
C ILE A 145 11.16 5.63 -14.85
N ALA A 146 10.71 6.76 -15.43
CA ALA A 146 9.29 7.06 -15.53
C ALA A 146 8.50 5.95 -16.24
N ALA A 147 9.07 5.37 -17.32
CA ALA A 147 8.47 4.25 -18.03
C ALA A 147 8.40 2.99 -17.16
N ALA A 148 9.49 2.66 -16.44
CA ALA A 148 9.51 1.56 -15.48
C ALA A 148 8.45 1.73 -14.38
N SER A 149 8.28 2.94 -13.84
CA SER A 149 7.26 3.25 -12.82
C SER A 149 5.84 2.92 -13.29
N VAL A 150 5.53 3.23 -14.56
CA VAL A 150 4.23 2.93 -15.17
C VAL A 150 4.05 1.43 -15.35
N VAL A 151 5.08 0.73 -15.85
CA VAL A 151 5.05 -0.72 -16.04
C VAL A 151 4.84 -1.45 -14.71
N ALA A 152 5.68 -1.16 -13.71
CA ALA A 152 5.58 -1.76 -12.39
C ALA A 152 4.19 -1.52 -11.77
N LYS A 153 3.67 -0.27 -11.86
CA LYS A 153 2.36 0.09 -11.32
C LYS A 153 1.22 -0.67 -12.00
N VAL A 154 1.19 -0.72 -13.33
CA VAL A 154 0.11 -1.38 -14.08
C VAL A 154 0.12 -2.89 -13.82
N VAL A 155 1.30 -3.52 -13.86
CA VAL A 155 1.40 -4.97 -13.61
C VAL A 155 0.97 -5.30 -12.19
N ARG A 156 1.44 -4.55 -11.19
CA ARG A 156 1.05 -4.76 -9.80
C ARG A 156 -0.45 -4.58 -9.57
N ASP A 157 -1.04 -3.51 -10.12
CA ASP A 157 -2.47 -3.24 -9.94
C ASP A 157 -3.32 -4.35 -10.56
N ARG A 158 -2.95 -4.86 -11.74
CA ARG A 158 -3.62 -6.01 -12.37
C ARG A 158 -3.54 -7.26 -11.50
N LEU A 159 -2.37 -7.59 -10.94
CA LEU A 159 -2.22 -8.72 -10.01
C LEU A 159 -3.14 -8.57 -8.80
N MET A 160 -3.22 -7.37 -8.21
CA MET A 160 -4.10 -7.13 -7.07
C MET A 160 -5.58 -7.19 -7.44
N HIS A 161 -5.97 -6.77 -8.64
CA HIS A 161 -7.35 -6.90 -9.11
C HIS A 161 -7.73 -8.37 -9.31
N THR A 162 -6.85 -9.20 -9.87
CA THR A 162 -7.06 -10.65 -9.95
C THR A 162 -7.24 -11.26 -8.57
N LEU A 163 -6.35 -10.93 -7.61
CA LEU A 163 -6.50 -11.40 -6.23
C LEU A 163 -7.81 -10.92 -5.57
N ALA A 164 -8.34 -9.78 -5.97
CA ALA A 164 -9.59 -9.26 -5.39
C ALA A 164 -10.81 -10.11 -5.77
N GLU A 165 -10.75 -10.87 -6.87
CA GLU A 165 -11.82 -11.79 -7.29
C GLU A 165 -11.95 -12.95 -6.31
N ASP A 166 -10.82 -13.52 -5.88
CA ASP A 166 -10.77 -14.63 -4.91
C ASP A 166 -10.95 -14.16 -3.45
N TYR A 167 -10.63 -12.89 -3.17
CA TYR A 167 -10.63 -12.32 -1.81
C TYR A 167 -11.45 -11.00 -1.73
N PRO A 168 -12.77 -11.05 -1.94
CA PRO A 168 -13.62 -9.85 -2.07
C PRO A 168 -13.76 -9.03 -0.77
N ASP A 169 -13.55 -9.65 0.40
CA ASP A 169 -13.75 -9.03 1.72
C ASP A 169 -12.76 -7.90 2.04
N TYR A 170 -11.61 -7.85 1.37
CA TYR A 170 -10.51 -6.92 1.72
C TYR A 170 -10.51 -5.63 0.90
N GLY A 171 -11.40 -5.49 -0.08
CA GLY A 171 -11.51 -4.28 -0.90
C GLY A 171 -10.36 -4.06 -1.90
N TRP A 172 -9.58 -5.10 -2.21
CA TRP A 172 -8.39 -5.03 -3.06
C TRP A 172 -8.65 -4.55 -4.49
N GLN A 173 -9.88 -4.67 -5.00
CA GLN A 173 -10.33 -4.13 -6.28
C GLN A 173 -10.27 -2.59 -6.34
N THR A 174 -10.22 -1.92 -5.18
CA THR A 174 -10.08 -0.46 -5.11
C THR A 174 -8.80 -0.04 -4.42
N ASN A 175 -8.47 -0.68 -3.30
CA ASN A 175 -7.34 -0.27 -2.48
C ASN A 175 -6.03 -0.94 -2.88
N VAL A 176 -6.04 -1.91 -3.80
CA VAL A 176 -4.85 -2.64 -4.29
C VAL A 176 -3.89 -3.08 -3.17
N GLY A 177 -4.43 -3.53 -2.04
CA GLY A 177 -3.66 -4.03 -0.89
C GLY A 177 -3.21 -2.96 0.11
N TYR A 178 -3.49 -1.67 -0.10
CA TYR A 178 -3.20 -0.62 0.90
C TYR A 178 -4.13 -0.72 2.11
N GLY A 179 -3.62 -0.34 3.29
CA GLY A 179 -4.34 -0.37 4.58
C GLY A 179 -5.45 0.68 4.70
N THR A 180 -6.53 0.50 3.93
CA THR A 180 -7.78 1.28 4.02
C THR A 180 -8.69 0.72 5.10
N ASP A 181 -9.70 1.49 5.53
CA ASP A 181 -10.69 1.02 6.50
C ASP A 181 -11.32 -0.31 6.06
N THR A 182 -11.72 -0.43 4.79
CA THR A 182 -12.30 -1.67 4.23
C THR A 182 -11.34 -2.86 4.37
N HIS A 183 -10.05 -2.65 4.11
CA HIS A 183 -9.04 -3.70 4.24
C HIS A 183 -8.89 -4.15 5.69
N TYR A 184 -8.80 -3.21 6.64
CA TYR A 184 -8.73 -3.53 8.07
C TYR A 184 -9.99 -4.23 8.58
N LEU A 185 -11.16 -3.82 8.12
CA LEU A 185 -12.42 -4.46 8.46
C LEU A 185 -12.51 -5.89 7.90
N GLY A 186 -12.00 -6.13 6.69
CA GLY A 186 -11.84 -7.46 6.12
C GLY A 186 -10.90 -8.33 6.97
N LEU A 187 -9.74 -7.79 7.35
CA LEU A 187 -8.77 -8.44 8.23
C LEU A 187 -9.36 -8.84 9.59
N LEU A 188 -10.12 -7.94 10.23
CA LEU A 188 -10.76 -8.22 11.52
C LEU A 188 -11.77 -9.37 11.44
N ARG A 189 -12.45 -9.49 10.31
CA ARG A 189 -13.55 -10.44 10.15
C ARG A 189 -13.12 -11.80 9.58
N LYS A 190 -12.23 -11.79 8.59
CA LYS A 190 -11.80 -13.00 7.86
C LYS A 190 -10.39 -13.45 8.23
N GLY A 191 -9.65 -12.65 9.00
CA GLY A 191 -8.25 -12.87 9.28
C GLY A 191 -7.34 -12.58 8.08
N PRO A 192 -6.02 -12.72 8.25
CA PRO A 192 -5.05 -12.57 7.16
C PRO A 192 -5.02 -13.81 6.27
N THR A 193 -4.81 -13.57 4.97
CA THR A 193 -4.56 -14.60 3.94
C THR A 193 -3.06 -14.82 3.72
N GLU A 194 -2.70 -15.75 2.84
CA GLU A 194 -1.30 -15.95 2.40
C GLU A 194 -0.72 -14.75 1.64
N HIS A 195 -1.57 -13.88 1.09
CA HIS A 195 -1.15 -12.67 0.38
C HIS A 195 -0.90 -11.48 1.31
N HIS A 196 -1.14 -11.62 2.61
CA HIS A 196 -0.88 -10.57 3.59
C HIS A 196 0.54 -10.67 4.13
N ARG A 197 1.24 -9.53 4.19
CA ARG A 197 2.61 -9.40 4.68
C ARG A 197 2.59 -9.42 6.20
N ARG A 198 2.80 -10.59 6.79
CA ARG A 198 2.65 -10.78 8.24
C ARG A 198 3.69 -10.04 9.04
N SER A 199 4.83 -9.69 8.43
CA SER A 199 5.89 -8.89 9.06
C SER A 199 5.53 -7.40 9.20
N PHE A 200 4.53 -6.89 8.47
CA PHE A 200 4.16 -5.47 8.48
C PHE A 200 3.32 -5.12 9.71
N ALA A 201 3.54 -3.95 10.28
CA ALA A 201 2.60 -3.38 11.24
C ALA A 201 1.32 -2.92 10.52
N PRO A 202 0.12 -3.16 11.09
CA PRO A 202 -0.13 -3.77 12.40
C PRO A 202 -0.32 -5.31 12.35
N LEU A 203 -0.18 -5.98 11.21
CA LEU A 203 -0.46 -7.42 11.10
C LEU A 203 0.42 -8.26 12.02
N ASN A 204 1.70 -7.90 12.14
CA ASN A 204 2.65 -8.55 13.04
C ASN A 204 2.27 -8.45 14.53
N THR A 205 1.44 -7.49 14.92
CA THR A 205 0.95 -7.34 16.29
C THR A 205 -0.47 -7.85 16.49
N LEU A 206 -1.33 -7.73 15.47
CA LEU A 206 -2.74 -8.13 15.52
C LEU A 206 -2.93 -9.64 15.49
N PHE A 207 -2.04 -10.36 14.80
CA PHE A 207 -2.16 -11.80 14.59
C PHE A 207 -0.93 -12.58 15.08
N SER A 208 -0.14 -11.98 15.98
CA SER A 208 0.91 -12.71 16.70
C SER A 208 0.26 -13.67 17.69
N SER A 209 0.86 -14.86 17.84
CA SER A 209 0.50 -15.82 18.88
C SER A 209 0.78 -15.32 20.30
N ASP A 210 1.57 -14.25 20.44
CA ASP A 210 1.79 -13.56 21.72
C ASP A 210 0.67 -12.53 21.98
N ASP A 211 -0.35 -12.95 22.72
CA ASP A 211 -1.53 -12.16 23.17
C ASP A 211 -1.18 -10.83 23.89
N ARG A 212 0.10 -10.60 24.21
CA ARG A 212 0.62 -9.40 24.87
C ARG A 212 0.87 -8.22 23.92
N SER A 213 0.86 -8.40 22.60
CA SER A 213 1.18 -7.34 21.61
C SER A 213 -0.01 -6.50 21.17
N LEU A 214 -1.23 -6.94 21.45
CA LEU A 214 -2.40 -6.12 21.20
C LEU A 214 -2.35 -4.93 22.16
N ARG A 215 -2.31 -3.70 21.62
CA ARG A 215 -2.71 -2.50 22.37
C ARG A 215 -4.24 -2.55 22.56
N ALA A 216 -4.69 -3.63 23.19
CA ALA A 216 -6.06 -3.85 23.58
C ALA A 216 -6.29 -3.04 24.84
N PHE A 217 -6.94 -1.90 24.71
CA PHE A 217 -7.34 -1.13 25.87
C PHE A 217 -8.58 -1.82 26.45
N ARG A 218 -8.44 -2.37 27.66
CA ARG A 218 -9.56 -2.87 28.47
C ARG A 218 -9.95 -1.83 29.49
N PHE A 219 -11.24 -1.59 29.65
CA PHE A 219 -11.75 -0.66 30.66
C PHE A 219 -11.94 -1.37 31.99
N ARG A 220 -11.75 -0.66 33.10
CA ARG A 220 -12.08 -1.15 34.45
C ARG A 220 -13.36 -0.47 34.91
N ALA A 221 -14.23 -1.23 35.57
CA ALA A 221 -15.39 -0.66 36.26
C ALA A 221 -14.93 0.39 37.27
N MET A 222 -15.58 1.56 37.26
CA MET A 222 -15.34 2.65 38.20
C MET A 222 -16.64 3.02 38.89
N ARG A 223 -16.60 3.20 40.21
CA ARG A 223 -17.76 3.57 41.01
C ARG A 223 -18.34 4.91 40.52
N GLY A 224 -19.65 4.93 40.23
CA GLY A 224 -20.34 6.12 39.73
C GLY A 224 -20.21 6.37 38.22
N ARG A 225 -19.70 5.40 37.45
CA ARG A 225 -19.64 5.43 35.98
C ARG A 225 -20.29 4.18 35.39
N PRO A 226 -20.77 4.23 34.12
CA PRO A 226 -21.23 3.03 33.42
C PRO A 226 -20.15 1.95 33.39
N ASP A 227 -20.55 0.70 33.59
CA ASP A 227 -19.63 -0.43 33.52
C ASP A 227 -19.28 -0.73 32.05
N LEU A 228 -18.04 -0.42 31.67
CA LEU A 228 -17.50 -0.66 30.34
C LEU A 228 -16.49 -1.81 30.32
N SER A 229 -16.39 -2.58 31.40
CA SER A 229 -15.42 -3.67 31.51
C SER A 229 -15.57 -4.72 30.40
N GLY A 230 -16.76 -4.80 29.77
CA GLY A 230 -17.01 -5.60 28.59
C GLY A 230 -16.38 -5.07 27.31
N LEU A 231 -16.07 -3.77 27.16
CA LEU A 231 -15.57 -3.25 25.89
C LEU A 231 -14.07 -3.42 25.73
N ARG A 232 -13.68 -3.69 24.49
CA ARG A 232 -12.28 -3.80 24.08
C ARG A 232 -12.01 -2.91 22.87
N LEU A 233 -11.01 -2.04 22.97
CA LEU A 233 -10.51 -1.29 21.82
C LEU A 233 -9.26 -1.93 21.25
N LEU A 234 -9.23 -2.13 19.95
CA LEU A 234 -8.06 -2.63 19.23
C LEU A 234 -7.53 -1.57 18.27
N GLN A 235 -6.31 -1.07 18.53
CA GLN A 235 -5.67 -0.10 17.65
C GLN A 235 -5.22 -0.78 16.34
N LEU A 236 -5.83 -0.39 15.21
CA LEU A 236 -5.47 -0.88 13.87
C LEU A 236 -4.43 0.04 13.22
N ARG A 237 -4.60 1.35 13.40
CA ARG A 237 -3.65 2.39 12.96
C ARG A 237 -3.79 3.60 13.87
N GLN A 238 -2.90 4.58 13.73
CA GLN A 238 -2.85 5.75 14.62
C GLN A 238 -4.21 6.48 14.74
N ASP A 239 -4.98 6.50 13.68
CA ASP A 239 -6.26 7.18 13.50
C ASP A 239 -7.46 6.23 13.37
N LEU A 240 -7.30 4.92 13.60
CA LEU A 240 -8.39 3.93 13.50
C LEU A 240 -8.27 2.86 14.60
N HIS A 241 -9.32 2.74 15.41
CA HIS A 241 -9.43 1.72 16.45
C HIS A 241 -10.73 0.94 16.24
N ALA A 242 -10.69 -0.39 16.29
CA ALA A 242 -11.88 -1.21 16.33
C ALA A 242 -12.43 -1.33 17.75
N VAL A 243 -13.75 -1.40 17.86
CA VAL A 243 -14.49 -1.49 19.12
C VAL A 243 -15.19 -2.85 19.16
N PHE A 244 -14.96 -3.59 20.24
CA PHE A 244 -15.59 -4.88 20.50
C PHE A 244 -16.36 -4.85 21.82
N ASP A 245 -17.40 -5.68 21.92
CA ASP A 245 -18.11 -5.95 23.17
C ASP A 245 -17.46 -7.07 23.99
N GLY A 246 -18.09 -7.44 25.11
CA GLY A 246 -17.57 -8.44 26.04
C GLY A 246 -17.66 -9.87 25.52
N GLY A 247 -18.41 -10.09 24.45
CA GLY A 247 -18.48 -11.34 23.70
C GLY A 247 -17.57 -11.36 22.47
N ASP A 248 -16.67 -10.38 22.33
CA ASP A 248 -15.79 -10.19 21.17
C ASP A 248 -16.55 -9.92 19.84
N HIS A 249 -17.79 -9.44 19.90
CA HIS A 249 -18.49 -8.97 18.71
C HIS A 249 -17.99 -7.59 18.31
N HIS A 250 -17.66 -7.42 17.03
CA HIS A 250 -17.23 -6.14 16.47
C HIS A 250 -18.41 -5.17 16.34
N LEU A 251 -18.35 -4.03 17.05
CA LEU A 251 -19.42 -3.03 17.11
C LEU A 251 -19.23 -1.88 16.11
N GLY A 252 -17.99 -1.58 15.75
CA GLY A 252 -17.67 -0.39 14.97
C GLY A 252 -16.22 0.05 15.10
N VAL A 253 -15.93 1.20 14.50
CA VAL A 253 -14.59 1.81 14.53
C VAL A 253 -14.63 3.24 15.06
N LEU A 254 -13.60 3.61 15.82
CA LEU A 254 -13.27 4.98 16.16
C LEU A 254 -12.29 5.49 15.12
N LYS A 255 -12.69 6.52 14.38
CA LYS A 255 -11.86 7.11 13.34
C LYS A 255 -11.50 8.55 13.68
N ASN A 256 -10.22 8.91 13.60
CA ASN A 256 -9.77 10.28 13.70
C ASN A 256 -9.63 10.90 12.30
N LEU A 257 -10.37 11.98 12.07
CA LEU A 257 -10.21 12.80 10.87
C LEU A 257 -9.84 14.22 11.31
N ARG A 258 -8.59 14.61 11.04
CA ARG A 258 -8.05 15.95 11.32
C ARG A 258 -8.22 16.39 12.79
N GLY A 259 -7.92 15.48 13.72
CA GLY A 259 -8.01 15.73 15.15
C GLY A 259 -9.39 15.46 15.76
N ARG A 260 -10.39 15.11 14.95
CA ARG A 260 -11.74 14.81 15.42
C ARG A 260 -11.98 13.30 15.41
N TRP A 261 -12.20 12.72 16.59
CA TRP A 261 -12.61 11.32 16.71
C TRP A 261 -14.10 11.18 16.46
N THR A 262 -14.50 10.14 15.73
CA THR A 262 -15.90 9.83 15.44
C THR A 262 -16.11 8.34 15.47
N PHE A 263 -17.17 7.90 16.15
CA PHE A 263 -17.60 6.50 16.11
C PHE A 263 -18.38 6.22 14.84
N GLN A 264 -18.00 5.15 14.15
CA GLN A 264 -18.71 4.63 12.99
C GLN A 264 -19.19 3.23 13.34
N ALA A 265 -20.50 3.10 13.56
CA ALA A 265 -21.12 1.79 13.72
C ALA A 265 -20.86 0.93 12.48
N ILE A 266 -20.50 -0.33 12.71
CA ILE A 266 -20.28 -1.32 11.67
C ILE A 266 -21.14 -2.53 11.97
N GLY A 267 -22.05 -2.84 11.05
CA GLY A 267 -22.78 -4.10 11.01
C GLY A 267 -22.37 -4.94 9.82
N TYR A 268 -22.97 -6.13 9.74
CA TYR A 268 -22.88 -7.02 8.60
C TYR A 268 -24.27 -7.56 8.28
N ASP A 269 -24.61 -7.73 7.00
CA ASP A 269 -25.85 -8.42 6.59
C ASP A 269 -25.69 -9.96 6.74
N ASP A 270 -26.73 -10.71 6.38
CA ASP A 270 -26.77 -12.18 6.51
C ASP A 270 -25.77 -12.87 5.59
N GLU A 271 -25.48 -12.29 4.42
CA GLU A 271 -24.39 -12.70 3.53
C GLU A 271 -23.02 -12.23 4.04
N GLY A 272 -23.03 -11.43 5.10
CA GLY A 272 -21.88 -10.86 5.72
C GLY A 272 -21.18 -9.86 4.81
N ARG A 273 -21.89 -8.88 4.28
CA ARG A 273 -21.34 -7.70 3.62
C ARG A 273 -21.36 -6.55 4.60
N LEU A 274 -20.39 -5.66 4.46
CA LEU A 274 -20.20 -4.55 5.37
C LEU A 274 -21.37 -3.55 5.30
N LEU A 275 -22.05 -3.34 6.43
CA LEU A 275 -23.09 -2.31 6.60
C LEU A 275 -22.56 -1.15 7.44
N LYS A 276 -22.07 -0.10 6.77
CA LYS A 276 -21.66 1.14 7.47
C LYS A 276 -22.88 1.84 8.05
N GLY A 277 -22.83 2.16 9.36
CA GLY A 277 -23.97 2.72 10.07
C GLY A 277 -25.03 1.71 10.50
N GLY A 278 -24.81 0.41 10.21
CA GLY A 278 -25.67 -0.67 10.68
C GLY A 278 -25.14 -1.33 11.95
N GLY A 279 -25.77 -2.45 12.33
CA GLY A 279 -25.38 -3.26 13.47
C GLY A 279 -25.94 -2.77 14.81
N PRO A 280 -25.55 -3.44 15.92
CA PRO A 280 -26.13 -3.20 17.25
C PRO A 280 -25.98 -1.76 17.76
N CYS A 281 -24.95 -1.04 17.28
CA CYS A 281 -24.67 0.34 17.69
C CYS A 281 -25.02 1.39 16.63
N ALA A 282 -25.92 1.08 15.69
CA ALA A 282 -26.33 2.00 14.61
C ALA A 282 -26.78 3.37 15.13
N GLY A 283 -27.50 3.42 16.26
CA GLY A 283 -27.95 4.66 16.90
C GLY A 283 -26.82 5.59 17.37
N CYS A 284 -25.62 5.06 17.54
CA CYS A 284 -24.42 5.81 17.93
C CYS A 284 -23.61 6.32 16.72
N HIS A 285 -24.01 5.98 15.50
CA HIS A 285 -23.22 6.30 14.31
C HIS A 285 -23.01 7.82 14.14
N GLY A 286 -21.76 8.23 13.92
CA GLY A 286 -21.40 9.64 13.71
C GLY A 286 -21.15 10.42 15.00
N LEU A 287 -21.22 9.79 16.18
CA LEU A 287 -20.94 10.50 17.42
C LEU A 287 -19.48 10.95 17.48
N ARG A 288 -19.26 12.19 17.91
CA ARG A 288 -17.96 12.81 18.03
C ARG A 288 -17.37 12.62 19.42
N LEU A 289 -16.06 12.45 19.47
CA LEU A 289 -15.31 12.18 20.69
C LEU A 289 -14.10 13.10 20.78
N ALA A 290 -13.70 13.44 22.01
CA ALA A 290 -12.49 14.22 22.28
C ALA A 290 -11.21 13.41 22.01
N GLY A 291 -11.27 12.09 22.22
CA GLY A 291 -10.16 11.16 22.10
C GLY A 291 -10.64 9.73 21.83
N PRO A 292 -9.72 8.78 21.63
CA PRO A 292 -10.03 7.35 21.67
C PRO A 292 -10.07 6.81 23.11
N ASP A 293 -10.13 7.70 24.11
CA ASP A 293 -10.12 7.36 25.52
C ASP A 293 -11.49 6.85 25.99
N GLY A 294 -11.47 5.79 26.80
CA GLY A 294 -12.66 5.06 27.25
C GLY A 294 -13.73 5.89 27.93
N MET A 295 -13.35 7.04 28.47
CA MET A 295 -14.24 7.94 29.15
C MET A 295 -15.33 8.51 28.25
N VAL A 296 -15.04 8.73 26.97
CA VAL A 296 -16.01 9.30 26.01
C VAL A 296 -16.80 8.22 25.28
N LEU A 297 -16.27 6.98 25.17
CA LEU A 297 -17.07 5.81 24.76
C LEU A 297 -18.13 5.40 25.80
N ALA A 298 -17.95 5.82 27.07
CA ALA A 298 -18.87 5.55 28.15
C ALA A 298 -20.22 6.25 27.99
N GLU A 299 -20.21 7.52 27.55
CA GLU A 299 -21.42 8.30 27.27
C GLU A 299 -22.15 7.78 26.03
N LEU A 300 -21.41 7.13 25.12
CA LEU A 300 -21.87 6.63 23.84
C LEU A 300 -22.80 5.43 23.91
N LEU A 301 -22.41 4.41 24.68
CA LEU A 301 -23.09 3.12 24.69
C LEU A 301 -24.29 3.11 25.64
N VAL A 302 -24.27 3.92 26.69
CA VAL A 302 -25.44 4.14 27.55
C VAL A 302 -26.57 4.84 26.79
N ALA A 303 -26.25 5.76 25.87
CA ALA A 303 -27.26 6.49 25.10
C ALA A 303 -27.87 5.71 23.92
N GLY A 304 -27.23 4.64 23.44
CA GLY A 304 -27.63 3.91 22.23
C GLY A 304 -27.93 2.41 22.40
N LEU A 305 -27.61 1.79 23.54
CA LEU A 305 -28.03 0.43 23.90
C LEU A 305 -29.20 0.41 24.90
N SER A 306 -29.80 1.58 25.19
CA SER A 306 -31.03 1.72 25.97
C SER A 306 -32.26 1.65 25.07
#